data_AF-A0A1Z9QIJ5-F1
#
_entry.id   AF-A0A1Z9QIJ5-F1
#
_cell.length_a   1.000
_cell.length_b   1.000
_cell.length_c   1.000
_cell.angle_alpha   90.00
_cell.angle_beta   90.00
_cell.angle_gamma   90.00
#
_symmetry.space_group_name_H-M   'P 1'
#
loop_
_entity.id
_entity.type
_entity.pdbx_description
1 polymer ?
#
loop_
_entity_poly.entity_id
_entity_poly.type
_entity_poly.pdbx_seq_one_letter_code
_entity_poly.pdbx_strand_id
1 'polypeptide(L)'
;MRADISDRTPERCMIHKDVYNGVRHTGLYFGPGQELGTQFHKINELTKADVIAEIEKGWPAWDDEKYKIIRCHQFIYNIDWIIENFPDSKICVVARRPESSINGWMSVGGIDIPYPHYKEYYRDNETAHKLIREETQLAHEVFFDYEMDIHVASKGHFKRKFGLDFEEEEVIAKYVRSVEGFMYKQDIPKSKLKHDVLVGYYGF
;
A
#
# COMPACT_ATOMS: atom_id res chain seq x y z
N MET A 1 -9.73 9.05 -15.50
CA MET A 1 -9.20 8.54 -14.21
C MET A 1 -9.18 9.72 -13.24
N ARG A 2 -9.86 9.63 -12.08
CA ARG A 2 -9.91 10.74 -11.10
C ARG A 2 -8.71 10.81 -10.16
N ALA A 3 -7.85 9.78 -10.14
CA ALA A 3 -6.62 9.78 -9.35
C ALA A 3 -5.50 10.50 -10.12
N ASP A 4 -4.79 11.38 -9.43
CA ASP A 4 -3.59 12.01 -9.95
C ASP A 4 -2.43 11.02 -9.93
N ILE A 5 -1.72 10.91 -11.06
CA ILE A 5 -0.57 10.01 -11.22
C ILE A 5 0.72 10.77 -11.58
N SER A 6 0.70 12.10 -11.50
CA SER A 6 1.85 12.95 -11.84
C SER A 6 3.01 12.85 -10.84
N ASP A 7 2.78 12.22 -9.68
CA ASP A 7 3.82 11.86 -8.71
C ASP A 7 4.72 10.69 -9.18
N ARG A 8 4.34 10.00 -10.26
CA ARG A 8 5.08 8.86 -10.81
C ARG A 8 6.24 9.34 -11.69
N THR A 9 7.45 9.28 -11.16
CA THR A 9 8.70 9.57 -11.89
C THR A 9 9.54 8.30 -12.05
N PRO A 10 10.59 8.30 -12.90
CA PRO A 10 11.54 7.19 -13.00
C PRO A 10 12.21 6.85 -11.66
N GLU A 11 12.51 7.86 -10.83
CA GLU A 11 13.15 7.70 -9.52
C GLU A 11 12.19 7.07 -8.50
N ARG A 12 10.89 7.33 -8.64
CA ARG A 12 9.82 6.75 -7.83
C ARG A 12 9.23 5.49 -8.48
N CYS A 13 10.07 4.71 -9.16
CA CYS A 13 9.66 3.50 -9.88
C CYS A 13 10.64 2.34 -9.63
N MET A 14 10.09 1.21 -9.21
CA MET A 14 10.80 -0.08 -9.21
C MET A 14 9.90 -1.15 -9.83
N ILE A 15 10.50 -1.97 -10.69
CA ILE A 15 9.82 -3.08 -11.36
C ILE A 15 10.37 -4.38 -10.79
N HIS A 16 9.48 -5.22 -10.26
CA HIS A 16 9.85 -6.55 -9.80
C HIS A 16 10.28 -7.43 -10.98
N LYS A 17 11.04 -8.48 -10.69
CA LYS A 17 11.40 -9.50 -11.68
C LYS A 17 10.13 -10.15 -12.28
N ASP A 18 10.22 -10.64 -13.51
CA ASP A 18 9.11 -11.28 -14.23
C ASP A 18 8.49 -12.48 -13.50
N VAL A 19 9.27 -13.17 -12.66
CA VAL A 19 8.77 -14.26 -11.79
C VAL A 19 7.71 -13.80 -10.79
N TYR A 20 7.65 -12.49 -10.52
CA TYR A 20 6.62 -11.82 -9.72
C TYR A 20 5.68 -10.96 -10.60
N ASN A 21 5.44 -11.40 -11.84
CA ASN A 21 4.58 -10.76 -12.84
C ASN A 21 5.03 -9.37 -13.34
N GLY A 22 6.24 -8.90 -12.98
CA GLY A 22 6.73 -7.59 -13.40
C GLY A 22 5.91 -6.42 -12.84
N VAL A 23 5.23 -6.63 -11.70
CA VAL A 23 4.47 -5.57 -11.04
C VAL A 23 5.41 -4.49 -10.53
N ARG A 24 4.89 -3.27 -10.41
CA ARG A 24 5.69 -2.08 -10.12
C ARG A 24 5.29 -1.45 -8.81
N HIS A 25 6.29 -0.97 -8.07
CA HIS A 25 6.11 0.12 -7.14
C HIS A 25 6.26 1.42 -7.93
N THR A 26 5.24 2.28 -7.91
CA THR A 26 5.25 3.55 -8.65
C THR A 26 4.65 4.68 -7.82
N GLY A 27 5.17 5.88 -7.99
CA GLY A 27 4.68 7.07 -7.30
C GLY A 27 5.08 7.05 -5.83
N LEU A 28 4.57 8.01 -5.06
CA LEU A 28 5.06 8.29 -3.72
C LEU A 28 4.72 7.26 -2.67
N TYR A 29 5.70 7.06 -1.80
CA TYR A 29 5.59 6.41 -0.50
C TYR A 29 6.09 7.41 0.53
N PHE A 30 5.33 7.58 1.62
CA PHE A 30 5.69 8.44 2.73
C PHE A 30 6.17 7.60 3.90
N GLY A 31 7.02 8.19 4.74
CA GLY A 31 7.52 7.56 5.97
C GLY A 31 9.02 7.75 6.15
N PRO A 32 9.59 7.25 7.26
CA PRO A 32 11.01 7.38 7.55
C PRO A 32 11.86 6.64 6.50
N GLY A 33 12.92 7.28 6.01
CA GLY A 33 13.72 6.81 4.89
C GLY A 33 13.19 7.11 3.49
N GLN A 34 11.92 7.54 3.35
CA GLN A 34 11.40 8.02 2.08
C GLN A 34 11.78 9.49 1.84
N GLU A 35 11.49 9.97 0.63
CA GLU A 35 11.72 11.37 0.23
C GLU A 35 10.90 12.38 1.06
N LEU A 36 9.68 11.99 1.45
CA LEU A 36 8.70 12.85 2.13
C LEU A 36 8.04 12.12 3.30
N GLY A 37 7.52 12.89 4.25
CA GLY A 37 6.78 12.35 5.40
C GLY A 37 7.69 11.57 6.37
N THR A 38 8.94 11.98 6.52
CA THR A 38 9.91 11.31 7.40
C THR A 38 9.44 11.24 8.85
N GLN A 39 8.57 12.17 9.26
CA GLN A 39 7.96 12.22 10.59
C GLN A 39 6.58 11.53 10.68
N PHE A 40 6.08 10.89 9.62
CA PHE A 40 4.73 10.31 9.61
C PHE A 40 4.56 9.07 10.49
N HIS A 41 5.66 8.48 10.97
CA HIS A 41 5.64 7.45 12.02
C HIS A 41 5.17 7.97 13.39
N LYS A 42 5.13 9.28 13.56
CA LYS A 42 4.66 10.01 14.74
C LYS A 42 3.75 11.16 14.33
N ILE A 43 2.88 10.87 13.37
CA ILE A 43 1.99 11.86 12.73
C ILE A 43 1.10 12.59 13.74
N ASN A 44 0.76 11.94 14.85
CA ASN A 44 0.00 12.51 15.97
C ASN A 44 0.74 13.64 16.73
N GLU A 45 2.06 13.80 16.52
CA GLU A 45 2.84 14.92 17.04
C GLU A 45 2.85 16.13 16.08
N LEU A 46 2.30 15.99 14.87
CA LEU A 46 2.25 17.02 13.85
C LEU A 46 0.89 17.71 13.85
N THR A 47 0.84 18.96 13.35
CA THR A 47 -0.45 19.58 13.08
C THR A 47 -1.01 19.06 11.75
N LYS A 48 -2.34 19.08 11.59
CA LYS A 48 -2.99 18.78 10.30
C LYS A 48 -2.41 19.63 9.15
N ALA A 49 -2.09 20.89 9.41
CA ALA A 49 -1.50 21.80 8.42
C ALA A 49 -0.09 21.36 8.00
N ASP A 50 0.75 20.92 8.94
CA ASP A 50 2.08 20.40 8.63
C ASP A 50 2.00 19.13 7.78
N VAL A 51 1.05 18.24 8.09
CA VAL A 51 0.81 17.01 7.32
C VAL A 51 0.38 17.35 5.89
N ILE A 52 -0.56 18.28 5.70
CA ILE A 52 -1.01 18.71 4.38
C ILE A 52 0.14 19.32 3.59
N ALA A 53 0.88 20.25 4.19
CA ALA A 53 2.02 20.91 3.54
C ALA A 53 3.11 19.91 3.11
N GLU A 54 3.32 18.84 3.88
CA GLU A 54 4.26 17.77 3.53
C GLU A 54 3.72 16.89 2.38
N ILE A 55 2.42 16.58 2.37
CA ILE A 55 1.76 15.82 1.30
C ILE A 55 1.79 16.59 -0.02
N GLU A 56 1.51 17.89 0.00
CA GLU A 56 1.42 18.74 -1.21
C GLU A 56 2.73 18.78 -2.00
N LYS A 57 3.88 18.69 -1.32
CA LYS A 57 5.21 18.58 -1.96
C LYS A 57 5.33 17.37 -2.89
N GLY A 58 4.45 16.38 -2.73
CA GLY A 58 4.51 15.15 -3.48
C GLY A 58 4.16 15.26 -4.97
N TRP A 59 3.36 16.26 -5.34
CA TRP A 59 2.88 16.46 -6.70
C TRP A 59 3.55 17.69 -7.33
N PRO A 60 3.96 17.63 -8.62
CA PRO A 60 4.55 18.79 -9.29
C PRO A 60 3.61 20.00 -9.36
N ALA A 61 2.30 19.75 -9.41
CA ALA A 61 1.26 20.74 -9.32
C ALA A 61 0.09 20.15 -8.53
N TRP A 62 -0.44 20.93 -7.59
CA TRP A 62 -1.63 20.54 -6.86
C TRP A 62 -2.89 20.80 -7.70
N ASP A 63 -3.85 19.89 -7.60
CA ASP A 63 -5.08 19.92 -8.40
C ASP A 63 -6.19 19.32 -7.53
N ASP A 64 -7.06 20.20 -7.01
CA ASP A 64 -8.14 19.87 -6.08
C ASP A 64 -9.25 19.02 -6.73
N GLU A 65 -9.30 18.96 -8.07
CA GLU A 65 -10.28 18.13 -8.77
C GLU A 65 -9.85 16.66 -8.87
N LYS A 66 -8.59 16.35 -8.49
CA LYS A 66 -8.02 15.00 -8.55
C LYS A 66 -7.71 14.44 -7.18
N TYR A 67 -8.05 13.17 -6.99
CA TYR A 67 -7.67 12.43 -5.79
C TYR A 67 -6.17 12.17 -5.75
N LYS A 68 -5.55 12.47 -4.61
CA LYS A 68 -4.17 12.11 -4.31
C LYS A 68 -4.16 10.80 -3.52
N ILE A 69 -3.28 9.86 -3.90
CA ILE A 69 -3.14 8.58 -3.19
C ILE A 69 -1.94 8.70 -2.24
N ILE A 70 -2.23 8.74 -0.95
CA ILE A 70 -1.21 8.81 0.11
C ILE A 70 -0.98 7.41 0.66
N ARG A 71 0.26 6.94 0.66
CA ARG A 71 0.64 5.60 1.14
C ARG A 71 1.76 5.71 2.16
N CYS A 72 1.56 5.15 3.35
CA CYS A 72 2.56 5.06 4.40
C CYS A 72 2.28 3.80 5.23
N HIS A 73 3.31 3.00 5.50
CA HIS A 73 3.17 1.81 6.35
C HIS A 73 2.90 2.20 7.81
N GLN A 74 3.54 3.28 8.28
CA GLN A 74 3.49 3.68 9.68
C GLN A 74 2.23 4.45 10.08
N PHE A 75 1.34 4.77 9.13
CA PHE A 75 0.04 5.35 9.47
C PHE A 75 -0.79 4.46 10.39
N ILE A 76 -0.57 3.14 10.36
CA ILE A 76 -1.35 2.22 11.17
C ILE A 76 -1.17 2.42 12.68
N TYR A 77 -0.02 2.98 13.11
CA TYR A 77 0.25 3.28 14.52
C TYR A 77 -0.61 4.41 15.08
N ASN A 78 -1.18 5.26 14.23
CA ASN A 78 -1.96 6.44 14.63
C ASN A 78 -3.17 6.63 13.70
N ILE A 79 -3.84 5.54 13.33
CA ILE A 79 -4.95 5.60 12.36
C ILE A 79 -6.15 6.38 12.93
N ASP A 80 -6.32 6.34 14.24
CA ASP A 80 -7.32 7.08 15.02
C ASP A 80 -7.17 8.59 14.78
N TRP A 81 -5.95 9.08 14.93
CA TRP A 81 -5.61 10.48 14.70
C TRP A 81 -5.88 10.87 13.24
N ILE A 82 -5.56 10.00 12.28
CA ILE A 82 -5.81 10.24 10.85
C ILE A 82 -7.31 10.33 10.57
N ILE A 83 -8.11 9.41 11.10
CA ILE A 83 -9.57 9.39 10.94
C ILE A 83 -10.18 10.67 11.52
N GLU A 84 -9.75 11.09 12.72
CA GLU A 84 -10.24 12.31 13.37
C GLU A 84 -9.87 13.59 12.60
N ASN A 85 -8.62 13.67 12.11
CA ASN A 85 -8.12 14.89 11.48
C ASN A 85 -8.47 14.98 9.98
N PHE A 86 -8.72 13.85 9.32
CA PHE A 86 -9.07 13.77 7.90
C PHE A 86 -10.37 12.99 7.66
N PRO A 87 -11.51 13.40 8.26
CA PRO A 87 -12.75 12.63 8.23
C PRO A 87 -13.36 12.51 6.82
N ASP A 88 -13.05 13.44 5.92
CA ASP A 88 -13.53 13.43 4.53
C ASP A 88 -12.64 12.56 3.61
N SER A 89 -11.49 12.08 4.10
CA SER A 89 -10.59 11.22 3.34
C SER A 89 -11.09 9.79 3.32
N LYS A 90 -10.98 9.15 2.15
CA LYS A 90 -11.23 7.71 1.99
C LYS A 90 -10.02 6.93 2.46
N ILE A 91 -10.18 6.08 3.47
CA ILE A 91 -9.08 5.32 4.06
C ILE A 91 -9.20 3.85 3.68
N CYS A 92 -8.12 3.32 3.11
CA CYS A 92 -8.01 1.95 2.65
C CYS A 92 -6.87 1.27 3.40
N VAL A 93 -7.19 0.32 4.27
CA VAL A 93 -6.18 -0.49 4.98
C VAL A 93 -6.02 -1.81 4.24
N VAL A 94 -4.78 -2.16 3.89
CA VAL A 94 -4.45 -3.39 3.16
C VAL A 94 -3.54 -4.25 4.02
N ALA A 95 -3.98 -5.47 4.29
CA ALA A 95 -3.24 -6.37 5.16
C ALA A 95 -3.37 -7.83 4.71
N ARG A 96 -2.41 -8.65 5.16
CA ARG A 96 -2.54 -10.12 5.24
C ARG A 96 -2.36 -10.50 6.71
N ARG A 97 -2.51 -11.78 7.03
CA ARG A 97 -2.02 -12.28 8.33
C ARG A 97 -0.51 -12.00 8.48
N PRO A 98 -0.01 -11.74 9.69
CA PRO A 98 1.37 -11.34 9.91
C PRO A 98 2.41 -12.22 9.20
N GLU A 99 2.30 -13.54 9.33
CA GLU A 99 3.24 -14.49 8.72
C GLU A 99 3.18 -14.45 7.19
N SER A 100 1.99 -14.28 6.61
CA SER A 100 1.83 -14.13 5.15
C SER A 100 2.48 -12.83 4.64
N SER A 101 2.34 -11.73 5.40
CA SER A 101 2.96 -10.45 5.05
C SER A 101 4.47 -10.54 5.09
N ILE A 102 5.03 -11.10 6.17
CA ILE A 102 6.47 -11.33 6.34
C ILE A 102 7.02 -12.20 5.22
N ASN A 103 6.39 -13.35 4.96
CA ASN A 103 6.85 -14.27 3.92
C ASN A 103 6.83 -13.60 2.53
N GLY A 104 5.76 -12.85 2.23
CA GLY A 104 5.66 -12.07 0.99
C GLY A 104 6.79 -11.05 0.86
N TRP A 105 7.00 -10.25 1.91
CA TRP A 105 8.04 -9.21 1.95
C TRP A 105 9.45 -9.77 1.73
N MET A 106 9.81 -10.81 2.50
CA MET A 106 11.12 -11.44 2.41
C MET A 106 11.34 -12.12 1.05
N SER A 107 10.29 -12.64 0.43
CA SER A 107 10.40 -13.33 -0.87
C SER A 107 10.76 -12.41 -2.05
N VAL A 108 10.57 -11.09 -1.92
CA VAL A 108 10.78 -10.12 -3.01
C VAL A 108 11.97 -9.18 -2.78
N GLY A 109 12.81 -9.48 -1.79
CA GLY A 109 14.05 -8.73 -1.51
C GLY A 109 14.07 -7.97 -0.19
N GLY A 110 13.01 -8.06 0.62
CA GLY A 110 12.98 -7.47 1.95
C GLY A 110 13.23 -5.96 1.94
N ILE A 111 14.06 -5.48 2.86
CA ILE A 111 14.42 -4.05 2.97
C ILE A 111 15.48 -3.60 1.93
N ASP A 112 16.06 -4.54 1.18
CA ASP A 112 17.20 -4.29 0.28
C ASP A 112 16.77 -3.90 -1.15
N ILE A 113 15.49 -3.68 -1.37
CA ILE A 113 14.98 -3.21 -2.66
C ILE A 113 15.36 -1.74 -2.92
N PRO A 114 15.51 -1.32 -4.19
CA PRO A 114 15.96 0.03 -4.50
C PRO A 114 14.88 1.09 -4.27
N TYR A 115 13.60 0.72 -4.33
CA TYR A 115 12.47 1.60 -4.04
C TYR A 115 11.22 0.75 -3.72
N PRO A 116 10.37 1.13 -2.75
CA PRO A 116 10.54 2.23 -1.80
C PRO A 116 11.68 2.00 -0.80
N HIS A 117 12.10 3.07 -0.10
CA HIS A 117 13.31 3.05 0.73
C HIS A 117 13.03 2.67 2.19
N TYR A 118 13.24 1.40 2.53
CA TYR A 118 12.83 0.85 3.83
C TYR A 118 13.93 0.79 4.90
N LYS A 119 15.20 0.90 4.50
CA LYS A 119 16.34 0.63 5.40
C LYS A 119 16.42 1.57 6.60
N GLU A 120 16.04 2.83 6.47
CA GLU A 120 16.16 3.79 7.58
C GLU A 120 15.26 3.40 8.77
N TYR A 121 13.99 3.08 8.49
CA TYR A 121 13.02 2.72 9.52
C TYR A 121 13.26 1.31 10.06
N TYR A 122 13.30 0.34 9.15
CA TYR A 122 13.35 -1.06 9.52
C TYR A 122 14.76 -1.55 9.87
N ARG A 123 15.83 -0.84 9.46
CA ARG A 123 17.25 -1.08 9.76
C ARG A 123 17.84 -2.38 9.22
N ASP A 124 17.26 -3.51 9.62
CA ASP A 124 17.66 -4.86 9.27
C ASP A 124 16.42 -5.76 9.15
N ASN A 125 16.57 -6.96 8.61
CA ASN A 125 15.45 -7.87 8.40
C ASN A 125 14.88 -8.45 9.72
N GLU A 126 15.63 -8.43 10.83
CA GLU A 126 15.13 -8.91 12.13
C GLU A 126 14.17 -7.89 12.74
N THR A 127 14.56 -6.62 12.74
CA THR A 127 13.72 -5.49 13.11
C THR A 127 12.53 -5.37 12.16
N ALA A 128 12.74 -5.51 10.83
CA ALA A 128 11.65 -5.57 9.86
C ALA A 128 10.62 -6.65 10.19
N HIS A 129 11.07 -7.86 10.55
CA HIS A 129 10.19 -8.96 10.91
C HIS A 129 9.33 -8.66 12.15
N LYS A 130 9.87 -7.96 13.14
CA LYS A 130 9.13 -7.55 14.34
C LYS A 130 8.10 -6.47 14.00
N LEU A 131 8.52 -5.41 13.31
CA LEU A 131 7.66 -4.28 12.94
C LEU A 131 6.55 -4.68 11.98
N ILE A 132 6.84 -5.47 10.93
CA ILE A 132 5.80 -5.94 9.99
C ILE A 132 4.76 -6.79 10.73
N ARG A 133 5.17 -7.63 11.70
CA ARG A 133 4.21 -8.40 12.51
C ARG A 133 3.28 -7.47 13.29
N GLU A 134 3.84 -6.47 13.93
CA GLU A 134 3.09 -5.47 14.69
C GLU A 134 2.16 -4.64 13.78
N GLU A 135 2.69 -4.02 12.73
CA GLU A 135 1.92 -3.20 11.78
C GLU A 135 0.74 -3.98 11.17
N THR A 136 0.95 -5.25 10.85
CA THR A 136 -0.11 -6.09 10.29
C THR A 136 -1.11 -6.53 11.35
N GLN A 137 -0.67 -6.80 12.58
CA GLN A 137 -1.57 -7.08 13.71
C GLN A 137 -2.47 -5.85 13.99
N LEU A 138 -1.87 -4.65 14.07
CA LEU A 138 -2.59 -3.39 14.19
C LEU A 138 -3.58 -3.20 13.04
N ALA A 139 -3.24 -3.57 11.82
CA ALA A 139 -4.18 -3.50 10.70
C ALA A 139 -5.43 -4.36 10.89
N HIS A 140 -5.31 -5.54 11.51
CA HIS A 140 -6.48 -6.38 11.84
C HIS A 140 -7.28 -5.81 13.00
N GLU A 141 -6.62 -5.23 14.01
CA GLU A 141 -7.29 -4.52 15.11
C GLU A 141 -8.11 -3.34 14.56
N VAL A 142 -7.51 -2.55 13.66
CA VAL A 142 -8.17 -1.42 13.00
C VAL A 142 -9.36 -1.87 12.16
N PHE A 143 -9.28 -3.01 11.48
CA PHE A 143 -10.45 -3.57 10.79
C PHE A 143 -11.61 -3.83 11.76
N PHE A 144 -11.32 -4.30 12.97
CA PHE A 144 -12.31 -4.62 13.99
C PHE A 144 -12.83 -3.37 14.69
N ASP A 145 -11.94 -2.53 15.23
CA ASP A 145 -12.26 -1.37 16.06
C ASP A 145 -13.04 -0.29 15.30
N TYR A 146 -12.80 -0.16 13.99
CA TYR A 146 -13.48 0.80 13.12
C TYR A 146 -14.57 0.18 12.25
N GLU A 147 -14.96 -1.08 12.54
CA GLU A 147 -16.01 -1.81 11.82
C GLU A 147 -15.85 -1.72 10.28
N MET A 148 -14.61 -1.84 9.80
CA MET A 148 -14.33 -1.62 8.38
C MET A 148 -15.04 -2.66 7.51
N ASP A 149 -15.46 -2.25 6.32
CA ASP A 149 -16.01 -3.15 5.30
C ASP A 149 -14.85 -3.93 4.66
N ILE A 150 -14.59 -5.16 5.15
CA ILE A 150 -13.43 -5.98 4.76
C ILE A 150 -13.75 -6.88 3.56
N HIS A 151 -12.86 -6.83 2.56
CA HIS A 151 -12.97 -7.64 1.34
C HIS A 151 -11.67 -8.35 1.02
N VAL A 152 -11.77 -9.50 0.34
CA VAL A 152 -10.60 -10.12 -0.29
C VAL A 152 -10.30 -9.41 -1.62
N ALA A 153 -9.08 -8.89 -1.77
CA ALA A 153 -8.61 -8.26 -3.00
C ALA A 153 -8.64 -9.27 -4.16
N SER A 154 -9.55 -9.05 -5.10
CA SER A 154 -9.76 -9.93 -6.25
C SER A 154 -10.38 -9.17 -7.41
N LYS A 155 -10.26 -9.71 -8.63
CA LYS A 155 -10.96 -9.17 -9.82
C LYS A 155 -12.46 -9.05 -9.55
N GLY A 156 -13.05 -10.07 -8.91
CA GLY A 156 -14.47 -10.08 -8.59
C GLY A 156 -14.88 -8.96 -7.63
N HIS A 157 -14.08 -8.72 -6.59
CA HIS A 157 -14.30 -7.60 -5.67
C HIS A 157 -14.20 -6.26 -6.38
N PHE A 158 -13.09 -5.99 -7.06
CA PHE A 158 -12.87 -4.69 -7.71
C PHE A 158 -13.88 -4.41 -8.82
N LYS A 159 -14.31 -5.42 -9.57
CA LYS A 159 -15.41 -5.31 -10.54
C LYS A 159 -16.71 -4.86 -9.87
N ARG A 160 -17.10 -5.48 -8.76
CA ARG A 160 -18.38 -5.18 -8.09
C ARG A 160 -18.36 -3.85 -7.34
N LYS A 161 -17.28 -3.54 -6.61
CA LYS A 161 -17.20 -2.32 -5.79
C LYS A 161 -16.89 -1.07 -6.62
N PHE A 162 -16.02 -1.18 -7.62
CA PHE A 162 -15.50 -0.03 -8.36
C PHE A 162 -15.83 -0.05 -9.87
N GLY A 163 -16.59 -1.04 -10.34
CA GLY A 163 -16.85 -1.19 -11.78
C GLY A 163 -15.60 -1.53 -12.59
N LEU A 164 -14.53 -2.01 -11.93
CA LEU A 164 -13.25 -2.28 -12.55
C LEU A 164 -13.25 -3.67 -13.20
N ASP A 165 -13.77 -3.74 -14.42
CA ASP A 165 -13.71 -4.92 -15.28
C ASP A 165 -12.58 -4.75 -16.30
N PHE A 166 -11.76 -5.77 -16.48
CA PHE A 166 -10.57 -5.73 -17.33
C PHE A 166 -10.27 -7.09 -17.95
N GLU A 167 -9.61 -7.08 -19.10
CA GLU A 167 -9.10 -8.27 -19.78
C GLU A 167 -7.67 -8.63 -19.33
N GLU A 168 -7.22 -9.87 -19.59
CA GLU A 168 -5.93 -10.37 -19.06
C GLU A 168 -4.70 -9.71 -19.68
N GLU A 169 -4.84 -9.13 -20.88
CA GLU A 169 -3.78 -8.43 -21.60
C GLU A 169 -3.55 -7.02 -21.04
N GLU A 170 -4.52 -6.47 -20.29
CA GLU A 170 -4.42 -5.14 -19.73
C GLU A 170 -3.40 -5.08 -18.59
N VAL A 171 -2.71 -3.94 -18.48
CA VAL A 171 -1.67 -3.72 -17.46
C VAL A 171 -2.20 -3.98 -16.06
N ILE A 172 -3.45 -3.62 -15.79
CA ILE A 172 -4.08 -3.77 -14.48
C ILE A 172 -4.29 -5.23 -14.07
N ALA A 173 -4.46 -6.14 -15.03
CA ALA A 173 -4.61 -7.56 -14.75
C ALA A 173 -3.40 -8.08 -13.98
N LYS A 174 -2.18 -7.69 -14.37
CA LYS A 174 -0.94 -8.09 -13.69
C LYS A 174 -0.95 -7.74 -12.20
N TYR A 175 -1.46 -6.58 -11.83
CA TYR A 175 -1.51 -6.13 -10.44
C TYR A 175 -2.56 -6.90 -9.64
N VAL A 176 -3.77 -7.06 -10.19
CA VAL A 176 -4.85 -7.80 -9.51
C VAL A 176 -4.51 -9.29 -9.39
N ARG A 177 -3.94 -9.89 -10.43
CA ARG A 177 -3.50 -11.29 -10.43
C ARG A 177 -2.35 -11.54 -9.45
N SER A 178 -1.44 -10.57 -9.31
CA SER A 178 -0.35 -10.65 -8.32
C SER A 178 -0.87 -10.68 -6.88
N VAL A 179 -1.87 -9.88 -6.54
CA VAL A 179 -2.46 -9.91 -5.18
C VAL A 179 -3.21 -11.21 -4.90
N GLU A 180 -3.89 -11.78 -5.90
CA GLU A 180 -4.57 -13.08 -5.83
C GLU A 180 -3.59 -14.27 -5.73
N GLY A 181 -2.32 -14.08 -6.13
CA GLY A 181 -1.27 -15.11 -6.14
C GLY A 181 -1.15 -15.87 -7.45
N PHE A 182 -1.77 -15.40 -8.52
CA PHE A 182 -1.60 -15.96 -9.85
C PHE A 182 -0.23 -15.55 -10.43
N MET A 183 0.51 -16.51 -10.99
CA MET A 183 1.88 -16.30 -11.47
C MET A 183 2.03 -16.71 -12.95
N TYR A 184 2.11 -15.75 -13.86
CA TYR A 184 2.11 -16.01 -15.32
C TYR A 184 3.27 -16.89 -15.80
N LYS A 185 4.41 -16.87 -15.09
CA LYS A 185 5.64 -17.57 -15.49
C LYS A 185 5.82 -18.94 -14.82
N GLN A 186 4.86 -19.41 -14.04
CA GLN A 186 4.90 -20.76 -13.46
C GLN A 186 4.25 -21.78 -14.38
N ASP A 187 4.73 -23.04 -14.34
CA ASP A 187 4.17 -24.16 -15.11
C ASP A 187 2.68 -24.36 -14.85
N ILE A 188 2.26 -24.15 -13.60
CA ILE A 188 0.87 -24.13 -13.16
C ILE A 188 0.59 -22.75 -12.56
N PRO A 189 0.15 -21.75 -13.36
CA PRO A 189 0.00 -20.37 -12.91
C PRO A 189 -0.93 -20.17 -11.71
N LYS A 190 -1.87 -21.11 -11.52
CA LYS A 190 -2.86 -21.10 -10.43
C LYS A 190 -2.38 -21.79 -9.15
N SER A 191 -1.22 -22.45 -9.17
CA SER A 191 -0.74 -23.26 -8.03
C SER A 191 -0.41 -22.44 -6.78
N LYS A 192 -0.28 -21.11 -6.91
CA LYS A 192 0.01 -20.17 -5.82
C LYS A 192 -1.14 -19.23 -5.49
N LEU A 193 -2.34 -19.49 -6.03
CA LEU A 193 -3.55 -18.75 -5.63
C LEU A 193 -3.72 -18.85 -4.12
N LYS A 194 -3.95 -17.69 -3.49
CA LYS A 194 -3.96 -17.56 -2.02
C LYS A 194 -5.16 -16.79 -1.49
N HIS A 195 -5.64 -15.79 -2.22
CA HIS A 195 -6.84 -15.01 -1.85
C HIS A 195 -6.81 -14.53 -0.38
N ASP A 196 -5.66 -14.05 0.08
CA ASP A 196 -5.37 -13.74 1.48
C ASP A 196 -5.05 -12.26 1.74
N VAL A 197 -5.13 -11.42 0.68
CA VAL A 197 -5.01 -9.97 0.81
C VAL A 197 -6.38 -9.42 1.17
N LEU A 198 -6.46 -8.85 2.36
CA LEU A 198 -7.63 -8.15 2.85
C LEU A 198 -7.50 -6.66 2.55
N VAL A 199 -8.64 -6.06 2.20
CA VAL A 199 -8.79 -4.62 2.02
C VAL A 199 -9.98 -4.18 2.85
N GLY A 200 -9.73 -3.36 3.87
CA GLY A 200 -10.76 -2.70 4.65
C GLY A 200 -10.98 -1.28 4.13
N TYR A 201 -12.25 -0.89 4.03
CA TYR A 201 -12.65 0.45 3.60
C TYR A 201 -13.27 1.24 4.74
N TYR A 202 -12.84 2.49 4.88
CA TYR A 202 -13.42 3.48 5.78
C TYR A 202 -13.69 4.78 5.02
N GLY A 203 -14.91 5.32 5.14
CA GLY A 203 -15.35 6.53 4.43
C GLY A 203 -15.56 6.35 2.92
N PHE A 204 -15.81 5.13 2.44
CA PHE A 204 -15.94 4.82 1.00
C PHE A 204 -17.34 4.95 0.41
#